data_AF-A0A7R9LAG0-F1
#
_entry.id   AF-A0A7R9LAG0-F1
#
_cell.length_a   1.000
_cell.length_b   1.000
_cell.length_c   1.000
_cell.angle_alpha   90.00
_cell.angle_beta   90.00
_cell.angle_gamma   90.00
#
_symmetry.space_group_name_H-M   'P 1'
#
loop_
_entity.id
_entity.type
_entity.pdbx_description
1 polymer ?
#
loop_
_entity_poly.entity_id
_entity_poly.type
_entity_poly.pdbx_seq_one_letter_code
_entity_poly.pdbx_strand_id
1 'polypeptide(L)'
;MAKQLIGSAQDVCADCGANEPNWVSLNRGVLVCDDCCLIHRSLGRHISQVKSIAKSVWRSTQIQMIAELQRSGSNSIWEHTLLDPLTGKTAIRRKPSAKDPIHPNKSEFIRSKYQNLSFINRSTNKEESETDISEQLHSSVRTPNLKTSLRLLASGADLLVIKFFV
;
A
#
# COMPACT_ATOMS: atom_id res chain seq x y z
N MET A 1 12.49 14.45 12.52
CA MET A 1 12.31 14.75 11.08
C MET A 1 11.28 13.84 10.42
N ALA A 2 11.48 12.51 10.31
CA ALA A 2 10.52 11.63 9.61
C ALA A 2 9.09 11.66 10.18
N LYS A 3 8.93 11.64 11.52
CA LYS A 3 7.61 11.76 12.17
C LYS A 3 6.87 13.03 11.74
N GLN A 4 7.54 14.16 11.64
CA GLN A 4 6.92 15.44 11.23
C GLN A 4 6.47 15.46 9.76
N LEU A 5 7.02 14.59 8.90
CA LEU A 5 6.81 14.62 7.45
C LEU A 5 5.94 13.45 6.94
N ILE A 6 5.88 12.34 7.67
CA ILE A 6 5.15 11.12 7.28
C ILE A 6 4.00 10.78 8.25
N GLY A 7 4.07 11.23 9.51
CA GLY A 7 3.10 10.86 10.54
C GLY A 7 2.45 12.10 11.16
N SER A 8 1.27 12.44 10.66
CA SER A 8 0.39 13.45 11.25
C SER A 8 -0.54 12.82 12.30
N ALA A 9 -1.06 13.64 13.23
CA ALA A 9 -2.06 13.19 14.20
C ALA A 9 -3.41 12.81 13.55
N GLN A 10 -3.63 13.23 12.30
CA GLN A 10 -4.82 12.90 11.51
C GLN A 10 -4.65 11.62 10.70
N ASP A 11 -3.42 11.11 10.60
CA ASP A 11 -3.16 9.90 9.85
C ASP A 11 -3.70 8.69 10.60
N VAL A 12 -4.25 7.76 9.83
CA VAL A 12 -4.83 6.52 10.34
C VAL A 12 -4.14 5.32 9.72
N CYS A 13 -4.14 4.23 10.47
CA CYS A 13 -3.66 2.93 10.01
C CYS A 13 -4.45 2.52 8.77
N ALA A 14 -3.73 2.23 7.70
CA ALA A 14 -4.30 1.83 6.43
C ALA A 14 -5.09 0.52 6.51
N ASP A 15 -4.93 -0.30 7.55
CA ASP A 15 -5.58 -1.61 7.63
C ASP A 15 -6.73 -1.68 8.62
N CYS A 16 -6.69 -0.91 9.72
CA CYS A 16 -7.74 -0.95 10.75
C CYS A 16 -8.27 0.42 11.19
N GLY A 17 -7.74 1.52 10.64
CA GLY A 17 -8.18 2.87 10.98
C GLY A 17 -7.73 3.37 12.36
N ALA A 18 -6.84 2.66 13.06
CA ALA A 18 -6.24 3.15 14.31
C ALA A 18 -5.45 4.46 14.07
N ASN A 19 -5.64 5.45 14.93
CA ASN A 19 -4.96 6.74 14.83
C ASN A 19 -3.45 6.63 15.05
N GLU A 20 -2.70 7.61 14.56
CA GLU A 20 -1.27 7.79 14.80
C GLU A 20 -0.41 6.54 14.49
N PRO A 21 -0.49 5.99 13.26
CA PRO A 21 0.33 4.84 12.89
C PRO A 21 1.83 5.15 13.01
N ASN A 22 2.58 4.22 13.63
CA ASN A 22 4.02 4.40 13.90
C ASN A 22 4.95 3.68 12.89
N TRP A 23 4.35 2.99 11.91
CA TRP A 23 5.08 2.16 10.95
C TRP A 23 4.65 2.48 9.52
N VAL A 24 5.57 2.25 8.60
CA VAL A 24 5.35 2.39 7.16
C VAL A 24 5.62 1.04 6.52
N SER A 25 4.72 0.56 5.66
CA SER A 25 5.03 -0.49 4.70
C SER A 25 5.54 0.15 3.40
N LEU A 26 6.87 0.22 3.23
CA LEU A 26 7.53 1.02 2.20
C LEU A 26 7.07 0.68 0.78
N ASN A 27 7.14 -0.59 0.41
CA ASN A 27 6.78 -1.08 -0.93
C ASN A 27 5.26 -1.04 -1.21
N ARG A 28 4.45 -0.76 -0.18
CA ARG A 28 2.99 -0.56 -0.32
C ARG A 28 2.60 0.91 -0.24
N GLY A 29 3.51 1.79 0.21
CA GLY A 29 3.27 3.22 0.35
C GLY A 29 2.20 3.57 1.38
N VAL A 30 2.05 2.76 2.44
CA VAL A 30 0.99 2.92 3.47
C VAL A 30 1.53 3.00 4.90
N LEU A 31 0.78 3.66 5.78
CA LEU A 31 1.04 3.72 7.22
C LEU A 31 0.25 2.65 7.96
N VAL A 32 0.86 2.01 8.96
CA VAL A 32 0.22 0.95 9.77
C VAL A 32 0.52 1.14 11.26
N CYS A 33 -0.43 0.75 12.12
CA CYS A 33 -0.24 0.76 13.57
C CYS A 33 0.64 -0.42 14.05
N ASP A 34 0.97 -0.44 15.33
CA ASP A 34 1.80 -1.48 15.94
C ASP A 34 1.21 -2.89 15.76
N ASP A 35 -0.09 -3.09 16.02
CA ASP A 35 -0.78 -4.37 15.84
C ASP A 35 -0.70 -4.90 14.40
N CYS A 36 -1.04 -4.05 13.42
CA CYS A 36 -1.00 -4.42 12.02
C CYS A 36 0.44 -4.68 11.54
N CYS A 37 1.41 -3.93 12.07
CA CYS A 37 2.84 -4.16 11.81
C CYS A 37 3.28 -5.57 12.20
N LEU A 38 2.77 -6.15 13.30
CA LEU A 38 3.09 -7.53 13.69
C LEU A 38 2.71 -8.53 12.60
N ILE A 39 1.55 -8.35 11.99
CA ILE A 39 1.08 -9.21 10.89
C ILE A 39 1.93 -8.99 9.65
N HIS A 40 2.18 -7.72 9.28
CA HIS A 40 3.03 -7.38 8.14
C HIS A 40 4.43 -8.02 8.23
N ARG A 41 5.02 -8.08 9.43
CA ARG A 41 6.31 -8.77 9.67
C ARG A 41 6.22 -10.26 9.34
N SER A 42 5.11 -10.91 9.70
CA SER A 42 4.88 -12.34 9.43
C SER A 42 4.68 -12.67 7.94
N LEU A 43 4.37 -11.68 7.08
CA LEU A 43 4.25 -11.88 5.63
C LEU A 43 5.62 -12.00 4.92
N GLY A 44 6.67 -11.45 5.53
CA GLY A 44 8.00 -11.39 4.92
C GLY A 44 8.21 -10.22 3.96
N ARG A 45 9.49 -9.91 3.70
CA ARG A 45 9.94 -8.69 3.00
C ARG A 45 9.57 -8.63 1.51
N HIS A 46 9.29 -9.78 0.89
CA HIS A 46 8.81 -9.85 -0.49
C HIS A 46 7.37 -9.34 -0.61
N ILE A 47 6.57 -9.42 0.46
CA ILE A 47 5.20 -8.89 0.50
C ILE A 47 5.15 -7.50 1.15
N SER A 48 5.79 -7.32 2.31
CA SER A 48 5.79 -6.05 3.03
C SER A 48 7.15 -5.71 3.66
N GLN A 49 7.63 -4.52 3.38
CA GLN A 49 8.86 -3.96 3.92
C GLN A 49 8.52 -2.91 4.97
N VAL A 50 8.37 -3.34 6.22
CA VAL A 50 8.02 -2.45 7.34
C VAL A 50 9.22 -1.65 7.86
N LYS A 51 9.00 -0.39 8.17
CA LYS A 51 9.99 0.52 8.75
C LYS A 51 9.35 1.42 9.80
N SER A 52 9.98 1.55 10.97
CA SER A 52 9.48 2.44 12.03
C SER A 52 9.69 3.90 11.63
N ILE A 53 8.66 4.73 11.80
CA ILE A 53 8.72 6.17 11.53
C ILE A 53 9.71 6.85 12.49
N ALA A 54 9.62 6.53 13.78
CA ALA A 54 10.42 7.19 14.82
C ALA A 54 11.79 6.54 15.04
N LYS A 55 11.90 5.21 14.92
CA LYS A 55 13.08 4.45 15.36
C LYS A 55 14.05 4.09 14.23
N SER A 56 13.74 4.39 12.98
CA SER A 56 14.59 4.03 11.83
C SER A 56 15.33 5.22 11.26
N VAL A 57 16.47 4.97 10.61
CA VAL A 57 17.17 5.96 9.79
C VAL A 57 16.47 6.10 8.44
N TRP A 58 16.11 7.32 8.04
CA TRP A 58 15.39 7.61 6.80
C TRP A 58 16.25 8.42 5.83
N ARG A 59 16.20 8.06 4.55
CA ARG A 59 16.70 8.91 3.47
C ARG A 59 15.62 9.94 3.11
N SER A 60 16.00 11.17 2.79
CA SER A 60 15.05 12.23 2.42
C SER A 60 14.14 11.82 1.25
N THR A 61 14.67 11.08 0.28
CA THR A 61 13.91 10.55 -0.85
C THR A 61 12.83 9.55 -0.43
N GLN A 62 13.11 8.70 0.56
CA GLN A 62 12.10 7.77 1.12
C GLN A 62 10.99 8.54 1.83
N ILE A 63 11.33 9.60 2.56
CA ILE A 63 10.36 10.44 3.26
C ILE A 63 9.43 11.11 2.25
N GLN A 64 9.99 11.76 1.23
CA GLN A 64 9.24 12.45 0.18
C GLN A 64 8.33 11.49 -0.58
N MET A 65 8.84 10.32 -0.96
CA MET A 65 8.07 9.29 -1.65
C MET A 65 6.85 8.83 -0.84
N ILE A 66 7.03 8.51 0.45
CA ILE A 66 5.92 8.04 1.29
C ILE A 66 4.91 9.17 1.54
N ALA A 67 5.37 10.39 1.80
CA ALA A 67 4.48 11.53 1.99
C ALA A 67 3.61 11.79 0.76
N GLU A 68 4.17 11.70 -0.44
CA GLU A 68 3.42 11.86 -1.69
C GLU A 68 2.45 10.70 -1.96
N LEU A 69 2.86 9.46 -1.69
CA LEU A 69 1.96 8.30 -1.79
C LEU A 69 0.79 8.38 -0.81
N GLN A 70 1.01 8.86 0.41
CA GLN A 70 -0.06 9.11 1.38
C GLN A 70 -1.00 10.22 0.91
N ARG A 71 -0.46 11.37 0.50
CA ARG A 71 -1.23 12.52 0.01
C ARG A 71 -2.12 12.17 -1.19
N SER A 72 -1.61 11.33 -2.09
CA SER A 72 -2.35 10.87 -3.26
C SER A 72 -3.34 9.74 -2.95
N GLY A 73 -3.39 9.23 -1.72
CA GLY A 73 -4.30 8.17 -1.30
C GLY A 73 -3.93 6.80 -1.88
N SER A 74 -2.66 6.41 -1.81
CA SER A 74 -2.14 5.11 -2.27
C SER A 74 -2.92 3.91 -1.74
N ASN A 75 -3.52 4.01 -0.55
CA ASN A 75 -4.31 2.94 0.04
C ASN A 75 -5.51 2.53 -0.83
N SER A 76 -6.03 3.43 -1.68
CA SER A 76 -7.11 3.11 -2.62
C SER A 76 -6.71 2.08 -3.68
N ILE A 77 -5.40 1.88 -3.93
CA ILE A 77 -4.90 0.82 -4.82
C ILE A 77 -5.18 -0.54 -4.20
N TRP A 78 -4.89 -0.67 -2.90
CA TRP A 78 -4.98 -1.92 -2.14
C TRP A 78 -6.39 -2.22 -1.63
N GLU A 79 -7.31 -1.26 -1.69
CA GLU A 79 -8.69 -1.38 -1.20
C GLU A 79 -9.72 -1.02 -2.27
N HIS A 80 -9.34 -1.01 -3.55
CA HIS A 80 -10.19 -0.54 -4.65
C HIS A 80 -11.60 -1.16 -4.64
N THR A 81 -11.71 -2.48 -4.54
CA THR A 81 -13.01 -3.17 -4.55
C THR A 81 -13.79 -3.03 -3.23
N LEU A 82 -13.16 -2.51 -2.16
CA LEU A 82 -13.86 -2.16 -0.92
C LEU A 82 -14.56 -0.80 -1.03
N LEU A 83 -14.04 0.08 -1.88
CA LEU A 83 -14.60 1.41 -2.13
C LEU A 83 -15.79 1.39 -3.09
N ASP A 84 -15.96 0.30 -3.85
CA ASP A 84 -17.09 0.14 -4.76
C ASP A 84 -18.40 -0.10 -3.98
N PRO A 85 -19.41 0.79 -4.10
CA PRO A 85 -20.69 0.68 -3.41
C PRO A 85 -21.45 -0.63 -3.67
N LEU A 86 -21.19 -1.30 -4.81
CA LEU A 86 -21.83 -2.54 -5.22
C LEU A 86 -21.22 -3.75 -4.48
N THR A 87 -19.91 -3.73 -4.21
CA THR A 87 -19.20 -4.87 -3.61
C THR A 87 -18.86 -4.69 -2.12
N GLY A 88 -18.80 -3.45 -1.63
CA GLY A 88 -18.41 -3.10 -0.25
C GLY A 88 -19.39 -3.54 0.85
N LYS A 89 -20.58 -4.03 0.50
CA LYS A 89 -21.63 -4.43 1.47
C LYS A 89 -21.53 -5.88 1.94
N THR A 90 -20.67 -6.71 1.34
CA THR A 90 -20.53 -8.12 1.74
C THR A 90 -19.70 -8.25 3.02
N ALA A 91 -20.21 -8.99 4.02
CA ALA A 91 -19.57 -9.13 5.34
C ALA A 91 -18.13 -9.67 5.27
N ILE A 92 -17.82 -10.49 4.26
CA ILE A 92 -16.50 -11.09 4.00
C ILE A 92 -15.42 -10.04 3.66
N ARG A 93 -15.82 -8.84 3.21
CA ARG A 93 -14.91 -7.80 2.71
C ARG A 93 -14.79 -6.60 3.66
N ARG A 94 -15.25 -6.71 4.90
CA ARG A 94 -15.16 -5.58 5.83
C ARG A 94 -13.74 -5.39 6.35
N LYS A 95 -13.28 -4.14 6.27
CA LYS A 95 -12.08 -3.67 6.92
C LYS A 95 -12.25 -3.74 8.45
N PRO A 96 -11.28 -4.28 9.19
CA PRO A 96 -11.35 -4.36 10.64
C PRO A 96 -11.30 -2.97 11.27
N SER A 97 -11.81 -2.87 12.49
CA SER A 97 -11.70 -1.68 13.33
C SER A 97 -10.40 -1.69 14.16
N ALA A 98 -10.03 -0.53 14.72
CA ALA A 98 -8.87 -0.41 15.60
C ALA A 98 -8.97 -1.34 16.83
N LYS A 99 -10.18 -1.61 17.31
CA LYS A 99 -10.48 -2.41 18.50
C LYS A 99 -10.57 -3.92 18.22
N ASP A 100 -10.61 -4.31 16.94
CA ASP A 100 -10.74 -5.72 16.60
C ASP A 100 -9.48 -6.50 17.01
N PRO A 101 -9.63 -7.79 17.38
CA PRO A 101 -8.50 -8.65 17.69
C PRO A 101 -7.47 -8.73 16.56
N ILE A 102 -6.19 -8.88 16.93
CA ILE A 102 -5.11 -9.10 15.95
C ILE A 102 -5.40 -10.38 15.14
N HIS A 103 -5.81 -11.44 15.83
CA HIS A 103 -6.24 -12.70 15.23
C HIS A 103 -7.69 -13.04 15.61
N PRO A 104 -8.53 -13.51 14.66
CA PRO A 104 -8.24 -13.64 13.23
C PRO A 104 -8.40 -12.32 12.45
N ASN A 105 -9.19 -11.36 12.96
CA ASN A 105 -9.75 -10.23 12.20
C ASN A 105 -8.72 -9.42 11.41
N LYS A 106 -7.76 -8.77 12.10
CA LYS A 106 -6.72 -7.97 11.43
C LYS A 106 -5.85 -8.85 10.53
N SER A 107 -5.49 -10.05 11.00
CA SER A 107 -4.59 -10.96 10.28
C SER A 107 -5.15 -11.47 8.96
N GLU A 108 -6.43 -11.85 8.92
CA GLU A 108 -7.09 -12.37 7.72
C GLU A 108 -7.30 -11.25 6.69
N PHE A 109 -7.71 -10.06 7.14
CA PHE A 109 -7.85 -8.89 6.29
C PHE A 109 -6.51 -8.51 5.64
N ILE A 110 -5.44 -8.41 6.43
CA ILE A 110 -4.11 -8.00 5.95
C ILE A 110 -3.53 -9.03 4.96
N ARG A 111 -3.72 -10.33 5.20
CA ARG A 111 -3.33 -11.38 4.24
C ARG A 111 -4.13 -11.27 2.94
N SER A 112 -5.45 -11.10 3.03
CA SER A 112 -6.28 -10.89 1.85
C SER A 112 -5.87 -9.66 1.04
N LYS A 113 -5.55 -8.56 1.74
CA LYS A 113 -5.16 -7.29 1.14
C LYS A 113 -3.81 -7.35 0.41
N TYR A 114 -2.76 -7.88 1.05
CA TYR A 114 -1.38 -7.75 0.53
C TYR A 114 -0.76 -9.05 0.01
N GLN A 115 -1.19 -10.21 0.54
CA GLN A 115 -0.69 -11.51 0.10
C GLN A 115 -1.54 -12.04 -1.06
N ASN A 116 -2.86 -11.99 -0.94
CA ASN A 116 -3.78 -12.50 -1.96
C ASN A 116 -4.18 -11.42 -2.99
N LEU A 117 -3.90 -10.15 -2.69
CA LEU A 117 -4.27 -8.99 -3.51
C LEU A 117 -5.76 -9.02 -3.88
N SER A 118 -6.62 -9.38 -2.92
CA SER A 118 -8.05 -9.64 -3.16
C SER A 118 -8.87 -8.39 -3.46
N PHE A 119 -8.34 -7.21 -3.14
CA PHE A 119 -9.08 -5.95 -3.25
C PHE A 119 -8.50 -4.95 -4.27
N ILE A 120 -7.44 -5.31 -4.99
CA ILE A 120 -6.89 -4.45 -6.04
C ILE A 120 -7.81 -4.46 -7.25
N ASN A 121 -7.77 -3.37 -8.03
CA ASN A 121 -8.40 -3.40 -9.34
C ASN A 121 -7.53 -4.18 -10.32
N ARG A 122 -7.95 -5.40 -10.67
CA ARG A 122 -7.34 -6.18 -11.76
C ARG A 122 -7.96 -5.88 -13.12
N SER A 123 -8.98 -5.02 -13.21
CA SER A 123 -9.56 -4.58 -14.47
C SER A 123 -8.67 -3.52 -15.14
N THR A 124 -7.46 -3.92 -15.54
CA THR A 124 -7.10 -3.63 -16.93
C THR A 124 -7.90 -4.61 -17.77
N ASN A 125 -8.35 -4.22 -18.97
CA ASN A 125 -9.10 -5.11 -19.84
C ASN A 125 -8.42 -6.49 -19.88
N LYS A 126 -9.17 -7.59 -19.98
CA LYS A 126 -8.62 -8.96 -20.15
C LYS A 126 -7.70 -9.12 -21.40
N GLU A 127 -7.42 -8.03 -22.09
CA GLU A 127 -6.64 -7.88 -23.30
C GLU A 127 -5.30 -7.15 -23.10
N GLU A 128 -5.08 -6.46 -21.97
CA GLU A 128 -3.78 -5.82 -21.71
C GLU A 128 -2.76 -6.87 -21.25
N SER A 129 -1.77 -7.10 -22.10
CA SER A 129 -0.64 -7.99 -21.83
C SER A 129 0.29 -7.40 -20.77
N GLU A 130 1.09 -8.25 -20.10
CA GLU A 130 2.13 -7.78 -19.16
C GLU A 130 3.10 -6.78 -19.82
N THR A 131 3.32 -6.91 -21.13
CA THR A 131 4.10 -5.98 -21.94
C THR A 131 3.46 -4.59 -21.99
N ASP A 132 2.14 -4.49 -22.19
CA ASP A 132 1.43 -3.20 -22.25
C ASP A 132 1.50 -2.45 -20.92
N ILE A 133 1.34 -3.16 -19.80
CA ILE A 133 1.43 -2.57 -18.45
C ILE A 133 2.87 -2.08 -18.18
N SER A 134 3.87 -2.81 -18.67
CA SER A 134 5.27 -2.44 -18.52
C SER A 134 5.66 -1.22 -19.36
N GLU A 135 5.10 -1.06 -20.57
CA GLU A 135 5.25 0.16 -21.38
C GLU A 135 4.55 1.37 -20.74
N GLN A 136 3.35 1.17 -20.18
CA GLN A 136 2.66 2.19 -19.40
C GLN A 136 3.52 2.63 -18.20
N LEU A 137 4.19 1.69 -17.52
CA LEU A 137 5.09 1.99 -16.42
C LEU A 137 6.30 2.80 -16.89
N HIS A 138 6.95 2.40 -17.99
CA HIS A 138 8.06 3.13 -18.61
C HIS A 138 7.69 4.58 -18.94
N SER A 139 6.45 4.83 -19.36
CA SER A 139 5.95 6.18 -19.58
C SER A 139 5.62 6.91 -18.28
N SER A 140 4.98 6.22 -17.31
CA SER A 140 4.57 6.81 -16.04
C SER A 140 5.75 7.30 -15.20
N VAL A 141 6.89 6.61 -15.20
CA VAL A 141 8.06 6.99 -14.38
C VAL A 141 8.75 8.27 -14.84
N ARG A 142 8.45 8.75 -16.05
CA ARG A 142 8.88 10.07 -16.55
C ARG A 142 8.05 11.23 -15.98
N THR A 143 7.03 10.93 -15.17
CA THR A 143 6.14 11.90 -14.54
C THR A 143 6.27 11.83 -13.01
N PRO A 144 5.90 12.88 -12.26
CA PRO A 144 5.92 12.85 -10.81
C PRO A 144 4.79 12.02 -10.18
N ASN A 145 3.95 11.34 -10.96
CA ASN A 145 2.77 10.63 -10.45
C ASN A 145 3.12 9.25 -9.87
N LEU A 146 3.60 9.25 -8.63
CA LEU A 146 4.00 8.04 -7.91
C LEU A 146 2.85 7.04 -7.70
N LYS A 147 1.61 7.53 -7.55
CA LYS A 147 0.43 6.66 -7.39
C LYS A 147 0.18 5.80 -8.62
N THR A 148 0.30 6.39 -9.82
CA THR A 148 0.12 5.65 -11.08
C THR A 148 1.21 4.60 -11.24
N SER A 149 2.48 4.94 -11.00
CA SER A 149 3.57 3.98 -11.06
C SER A 149 3.37 2.83 -10.06
N LEU A 150 2.96 3.13 -8.83
CA LEU A 150 2.65 2.11 -7.82
C LEU A 150 1.47 1.23 -8.22
N ARG A 151 0.43 1.79 -8.86
CA ARG A 151 -0.71 1.01 -9.37
C ARG A 151 -0.26 0.03 -10.45
N LEU A 152 0.56 0.46 -11.40
CA LEU A 152 1.06 -0.39 -12.48
C LEU A 152 1.92 -1.53 -11.93
N LEU A 153 2.78 -1.24 -10.93
CA LEU A 153 3.54 -2.26 -10.21
C LEU A 153 2.63 -3.25 -9.46
N ALA A 154 1.56 -2.76 -8.82
CA ALA A 154 0.58 -3.63 -8.16
C ALA A 154 -0.20 -4.53 -9.15
N SER A 155 -0.35 -4.09 -10.40
CA SER A 155 -0.97 -4.85 -11.49
C SER A 155 -0.04 -5.86 -12.17
N GLY A 156 1.24 -5.90 -11.80
CA GLY A 156 2.21 -6.90 -12.32
C GLY A 156 3.23 -6.36 -13.34
N ALA A 157 3.34 -5.04 -13.52
CA ALA A 157 4.38 -4.47 -14.37
C ALA A 157 5.78 -4.91 -13.95
N ASP A 158 6.63 -5.26 -14.91
CA ASP A 158 8.00 -5.67 -14.63
C ASP A 158 8.84 -4.47 -14.16
N LEU A 159 9.45 -4.58 -12.98
CA LEU A 159 10.38 -3.57 -12.44
C LEU A 159 11.62 -3.38 -13.33
N LEU A 160 11.97 -4.36 -14.18
CA LEU A 160 13.13 -4.30 -15.05
C LEU A 160 13.02 -3.17 -16.10
N VAL A 161 11.82 -2.73 -16.48
CA VAL A 161 11.63 -1.63 -17.45
C VAL A 161 12.04 -0.26 -16.90
N ILE A 162 12.20 -0.14 -15.57
CA ILE A 162 12.64 1.11 -14.92
C ILE A 162 14.17 1.23 -14.93
N LYS A 163 14.92 0.16 -15.22
CA LYS A 163 16.40 0.16 -15.19
C LYS A 163 17.04 1.15 -16.17
N PHE A 164 16.30 1.69 -17.14
CA PHE A 164 16.80 2.68 -18.09
C PHE A 164 16.72 4.14 -17.60
N PHE A 165 16.21 4.39 -16.39
CA PHE A 165 16.04 5.74 -15.81
C PHE A 165 16.87 6.00 -14.54
N VAL A 166 17.71 5.06 -14.11
CA VAL A 166 18.60 5.20 -12.94
C VAL A 166 20.05 5.09 -13.35
#